data_AF-A0A448ZR68-F1
#
_entry.id   AF-A0A448ZR68-F1
#
_cell.length_a   1.000
_cell.length_b   1.000
_cell.length_c   1.000
_cell.angle_alpha   90.00
_cell.angle_beta   90.00
_cell.angle_gamma   90.00
#
_symmetry.space_group_name_H-M   'P 1'
#
loop_
_entity.id
_entity.type
_entity.pdbx_description
1 polymer ?
#
loop_
_entity_poly.entity_id
_entity_poly.type
_entity_poly.pdbx_seq_one_letter_code
_entity_poly.pdbx_strand_id
1 'polypeptide(L)'
;MEVKVSSTPSENDRGGADDHTSNLSEYEKLRLQKIKRNEDRMKELGLFRTKEALKKKKTGTKKEKTSRVSPELPQRRSSRKRKSVANYSAEQVIPMYSDEEDLESDRPNTDDEDEIEDAKDDYEISDNDNDDDSDREDEDESYLKPKPQKKRKRSEVDKPSDSGAAATSKSTSTRDSAIDTTSFDCVNPKGGLTLEYAKTGRSKCRKCRNPIEKGKPRVGMEAWIVGRNCITWQCPECLLDNLCCAYEKSGTGKGKCKSTHRPFAKGKLKVGIRCHTATSYYHVGAVVDVLNNVVDLMVSDRNKSYTGFELSVDSIDGTKKLSPEDRAQLASVLQGVSPNRDGPASKRTATPVGASEKAKKNASPRTGAKAKADKGARMGSQPSAGAKTNARGRVEWKFGGRTCYGTLLPSMETKTHCYARTQRGNTKTLAKGKDYWSVLA
;
A
#
# COMPACT_ATOMS: atom_id res chain seq x y z
N MET A 1 -63.22 0.09 62.01
CA MET A 1 -62.02 -0.76 61.83
C MET A 1 -61.64 -0.68 60.36
N GLU A 2 -60.75 0.25 60.00
CA GLU A 2 -60.12 0.30 58.67
C GLU A 2 -58.66 0.67 58.89
N VAL A 3 -57.77 -0.27 58.56
CA VAL A 3 -56.33 -0.15 58.75
C VAL A 3 -55.73 0.35 57.44
N LYS A 4 -55.29 1.61 57.41
CA LYS A 4 -54.49 2.19 56.32
C LYS A 4 -53.04 1.77 56.49
N VAL A 5 -52.51 1.00 55.55
CA VAL A 5 -51.08 0.68 55.44
C VAL A 5 -50.44 1.67 54.48
N SER A 6 -49.61 2.57 55.01
CA SER A 6 -48.77 3.51 54.26
C SER A 6 -47.39 2.88 54.02
N SER A 7 -47.09 2.52 52.78
CA SER A 7 -45.77 2.02 52.36
C SER A 7 -44.91 3.16 51.80
N THR A 8 -43.88 3.55 52.53
CA THR A 8 -42.78 4.41 52.08
C THR A 8 -41.76 3.59 51.27
N PRO A 9 -41.23 4.10 50.14
CA PRO A 9 -40.15 3.44 49.41
C PRO A 9 -38.81 3.67 50.11
N SER A 10 -38.04 2.60 50.31
CA SER A 10 -36.73 2.61 50.98
C SER A 10 -35.61 3.13 50.05
N GLU A 11 -34.78 4.03 50.58
CA GLU A 11 -33.60 4.63 49.95
C GLU A 11 -32.31 3.80 50.14
N ASN A 12 -32.32 2.49 49.89
CA ASN A 12 -31.17 1.61 50.16
C ASN A 12 -30.60 0.92 48.91
N ASP A 13 -30.26 1.65 47.85
CA ASP A 13 -29.61 1.04 46.67
C ASP A 13 -28.71 2.00 45.85
N ARG A 14 -27.77 2.69 46.52
CA ARG A 14 -26.70 3.49 45.86
C ARG A 14 -25.29 3.09 46.31
N GLY A 15 -25.04 1.79 46.47
CA GLY A 15 -23.73 1.27 46.90
C GLY A 15 -22.85 0.79 45.74
N GLY A 16 -21.71 1.46 45.52
CA GLY A 16 -20.44 0.77 45.26
C GLY A 16 -19.99 0.54 43.81
N ALA A 17 -19.91 1.57 42.95
CA ALA A 17 -19.27 1.46 41.63
C ALA A 17 -17.92 2.21 41.49
N ASP A 18 -17.52 3.03 42.48
CA ASP A 18 -16.44 4.01 42.27
C ASP A 18 -15.05 3.59 42.79
N ASP A 19 -14.92 2.49 43.53
CA ASP A 19 -13.66 2.18 44.24
C ASP A 19 -12.63 1.37 43.41
N HIS A 20 -12.90 1.08 42.14
CA HIS A 20 -11.92 0.38 41.29
C HIS A 20 -10.88 1.31 40.64
N THR A 21 -10.97 2.62 40.83
CA THR A 21 -10.09 3.61 40.19
C THR A 21 -8.87 3.99 41.02
N SER A 22 -8.86 3.63 42.31
CA SER A 22 -7.79 3.94 43.26
C SER A 22 -6.47 3.22 42.91
N ASN A 23 -6.55 1.97 42.42
CA ASN A 23 -5.38 1.12 42.09
C ASN A 23 -4.84 1.25 40.65
N LEU A 24 -5.29 2.23 39.86
CA LEU A 24 -4.77 2.42 38.49
C LEU A 24 -3.48 3.26 38.49
N SER A 25 -2.54 2.91 37.61
CA SER A 25 -1.34 3.71 37.36
C SER A 25 -1.73 5.14 36.92
N GLU A 26 -0.92 6.13 37.26
CA GLU A 26 -1.16 7.54 36.88
C GLU A 26 -1.38 7.71 35.36
N TYR A 27 -0.64 6.94 34.54
CA TYR A 27 -0.84 6.90 33.09
C TYR A 27 -2.24 6.42 32.70
N GLU A 28 -2.76 5.40 33.38
CA GLU A 28 -4.09 4.85 33.13
C GLU A 28 -5.20 5.81 33.55
N LYS A 29 -5.01 6.52 34.68
CA LYS A 29 -5.89 7.61 35.12
C LYS A 29 -5.97 8.71 34.05
N LEU A 30 -4.83 9.16 33.53
CA LEU A 30 -4.77 10.17 32.46
C LEU A 30 -5.43 9.67 31.16
N ARG A 31 -5.22 8.38 30.81
CA ARG A 31 -5.84 7.76 29.64
C ARG A 31 -7.37 7.70 29.77
N LEU A 32 -7.89 7.31 30.94
CA LEU A 32 -9.33 7.28 31.21
C LEU A 32 -9.95 8.68 31.18
N GLN A 33 -9.27 9.68 31.72
CA GLN A 33 -9.71 11.07 31.65
C GLN A 33 -9.81 11.58 30.20
N LYS A 34 -8.84 11.22 29.34
CA LYS A 34 -8.88 11.53 27.90
C LYS A 34 -10.02 10.82 27.18
N ILE A 35 -10.28 9.55 27.52
CA ILE A 35 -11.43 8.80 26.98
C ILE A 35 -12.74 9.50 27.37
N LYS A 36 -12.92 9.83 28.65
CA LYS A 36 -14.12 10.52 29.15
C LYS A 36 -14.37 11.86 28.46
N ARG A 37 -13.33 12.71 28.32
CA ARG A 37 -13.41 13.99 27.58
C ARG A 37 -13.85 13.80 26.12
N ASN A 38 -13.37 12.74 25.45
CA ASN A 38 -13.78 12.44 24.08
C ASN A 38 -15.22 11.92 24.00
N GLU A 39 -15.67 11.10 24.96
CA GLU A 39 -17.05 10.63 25.04
C GLU A 39 -18.03 11.78 25.28
N ASP A 40 -17.71 12.70 26.19
CA ASP A 40 -18.51 13.90 26.47
C ASP A 40 -18.61 14.79 25.23
N ARG A 41 -17.50 15.04 24.52
CA ARG A 41 -17.50 15.79 23.26
C ARG A 41 -18.33 15.11 22.17
N MET A 42 -18.29 13.78 22.08
CA MET A 42 -19.12 13.02 21.13
C MET A 42 -20.61 13.07 21.50
N LYS A 43 -20.93 13.15 22.80
CA LYS A 43 -22.29 13.32 23.30
C LYS A 43 -22.83 14.71 23.00
N GLU A 44 -22.05 15.75 23.22
CA GLU A 44 -22.37 17.14 22.89
C GLU A 44 -22.63 17.33 21.39
N LEU A 45 -21.83 16.69 20.53
CA LEU A 45 -22.02 16.70 19.08
C LEU A 45 -23.19 15.83 18.57
N GLY A 46 -23.90 15.14 19.45
CA GLY A 46 -24.99 14.22 19.06
C GLY A 46 -24.52 12.99 18.25
N LEU A 47 -23.22 12.73 18.22
CA LEU A 47 -22.61 11.60 17.50
C LEU A 47 -22.60 10.32 18.35
N PHE A 48 -22.75 10.45 19.67
CA PHE A 48 -22.76 9.32 20.58
C PHE A 48 -24.06 8.52 20.44
N ARG A 49 -24.01 7.47 19.60
CA ARG A 49 -25.09 6.48 19.52
C ARG A 49 -24.95 5.52 20.68
N THR A 50 -25.84 5.60 21.66
CA THR A 50 -25.89 4.60 22.73
C THR A 50 -26.01 3.20 22.11
N LYS A 51 -25.32 2.20 22.70
CA LYS A 51 -25.41 0.80 22.24
C LYS A 51 -26.86 0.31 22.22
N GLU A 52 -27.72 0.91 23.03
CA GLU A 52 -29.17 0.70 23.06
C GLU A 52 -29.87 1.21 21.79
N ALA A 53 -29.50 2.39 21.29
CA ALA A 53 -30.00 2.91 20.01
C ALA A 53 -29.60 2.01 18.83
N LEU A 54 -28.46 1.31 18.92
CA LEU A 54 -28.03 0.31 17.95
C LEU A 54 -28.80 -1.01 18.06
N LYS A 55 -29.22 -1.41 19.28
CA LYS A 55 -30.03 -2.62 19.51
C LYS A 55 -31.49 -2.44 19.07
N LYS A 56 -32.12 -1.28 19.32
CA LYS A 56 -33.52 -1.00 18.93
C LYS A 56 -33.77 -1.05 17.41
N LYS A 57 -32.75 -0.93 16.58
CA LYS A 57 -32.89 -0.96 15.11
C LYS A 57 -32.99 -2.36 14.50
N LYS A 58 -32.79 -3.44 15.28
CA LYS A 58 -32.81 -4.83 14.78
C LYS A 58 -34.13 -5.57 14.98
N THR A 59 -35.10 -5.01 15.71
CA THR A 59 -36.40 -5.67 16.00
C THR A 59 -37.55 -5.16 15.14
N GLY A 60 -37.28 -4.37 14.10
CA GLY A 60 -38.28 -4.01 13.10
C GLY A 60 -38.77 -5.25 12.35
N THR A 61 -40.02 -5.62 12.60
CA THR A 61 -40.78 -6.70 11.96
C THR A 61 -40.54 -6.74 10.45
N LYS A 62 -40.12 -7.91 9.96
CA LYS A 62 -40.10 -8.25 8.53
C LYS A 62 -41.53 -8.10 7.99
N LYS A 63 -41.86 -6.95 7.41
CA LYS A 63 -43.00 -6.85 6.48
C LYS A 63 -42.62 -7.62 5.22
N GLU A 64 -43.28 -8.75 5.00
CA GLU A 64 -43.29 -9.44 3.71
C GLU A 64 -43.69 -8.45 2.62
N LYS A 65 -42.74 -8.18 1.72
CA LYS A 65 -43.02 -7.45 0.48
C LYS A 65 -43.43 -8.48 -0.56
N THR A 66 -44.73 -8.65 -0.75
CA THR A 66 -45.28 -9.26 -1.95
C THR A 66 -44.95 -8.36 -3.14
N SER A 67 -44.05 -8.82 -4.01
CA SER A 67 -43.70 -8.12 -5.24
C SER A 67 -44.79 -8.31 -6.29
N ARG A 68 -45.81 -7.45 -6.29
CA ARG A 68 -46.58 -7.21 -7.52
C ARG A 68 -45.72 -6.38 -8.46
N VAL A 69 -45.29 -7.02 -9.55
CA VAL A 69 -44.59 -6.37 -10.66
C VAL A 69 -45.59 -5.50 -11.40
N SER A 70 -45.53 -4.18 -11.19
CA SER A 70 -46.21 -3.22 -12.04
C SER A 70 -45.37 -2.99 -13.31
N PRO A 71 -45.95 -3.01 -14.52
CA PRO A 71 -45.22 -2.90 -15.78
C PRO A 71 -44.73 -1.48 -16.13
N GLU A 72 -44.99 -0.47 -15.29
CA GLU A 72 -44.48 0.88 -15.51
C GLU A 72 -43.10 1.07 -14.88
N LEU A 73 -42.10 1.25 -15.76
CA LEU A 73 -40.73 1.57 -15.39
C LEU A 73 -40.70 2.88 -14.57
N PRO A 74 -40.18 2.88 -13.33
CA PRO A 74 -40.12 4.08 -12.53
C PRO A 74 -39.18 5.11 -13.19
N GLN A 75 -39.76 6.22 -13.66
CA GLN A 75 -38.99 7.38 -14.08
C GLN A 75 -38.22 7.92 -12.88
N ARG A 76 -36.89 7.75 -12.94
CA ARG A 76 -35.95 8.23 -11.94
C ARG A 76 -35.80 9.75 -12.03
N ARG A 77 -36.83 10.51 -11.63
CA ARG A 77 -36.72 11.96 -11.47
C ARG A 77 -36.01 12.26 -10.15
N SER A 78 -34.78 12.73 -10.26
CA SER A 78 -34.00 13.29 -9.15
C SER A 78 -34.76 14.50 -8.59
N SER A 79 -35.26 14.40 -7.35
CA SER A 79 -35.91 15.50 -6.62
C SER A 79 -34.92 16.55 -6.08
N ARG A 80 -33.63 16.48 -6.43
CA ARG A 80 -32.70 17.58 -6.15
C ARG A 80 -33.08 18.77 -7.03
N LYS A 81 -33.79 19.74 -6.43
CA LYS A 81 -33.83 21.13 -6.89
C LYS A 81 -32.40 21.58 -7.15
N ARG A 82 -31.98 21.55 -8.42
CA ARG A 82 -30.74 22.18 -8.84
C ARG A 82 -30.98 23.69 -8.72
N LYS A 83 -30.27 24.35 -7.82
CA LYS A 83 -30.13 25.81 -7.90
C LYS A 83 -29.59 26.12 -9.30
N SER A 84 -30.24 27.04 -10.01
CA SER A 84 -29.79 27.52 -11.30
C SER A 84 -28.35 28.00 -11.14
N VAL A 85 -27.44 27.41 -11.91
CA VAL A 85 -26.06 27.88 -12.02
C VAL A 85 -26.16 29.26 -12.68
N ALA A 86 -25.79 30.29 -11.94
CA ALA A 86 -25.63 31.62 -12.50
C ALA A 86 -24.58 31.51 -13.62
N ASN A 87 -24.97 31.93 -14.83
CA ASN A 87 -24.04 32.10 -15.92
C ASN A 87 -23.01 33.14 -15.49
N TYR A 88 -21.76 32.73 -15.33
CA TYR A 88 -20.64 33.67 -15.27
C TYR A 88 -20.56 34.35 -16.63
N SER A 89 -21.06 35.59 -16.70
CA SER A 89 -20.83 36.49 -17.83
C SER A 89 -19.34 36.85 -17.88
N ALA A 90 -18.84 36.93 -19.11
CA ALA A 90 -17.43 36.94 -19.48
C ALA A 90 -16.67 38.25 -19.23
N GLU A 91 -16.97 39.00 -18.16
CA GLU A 91 -16.31 40.28 -17.88
C GLU A 91 -15.97 40.44 -16.39
N GLN A 92 -14.99 39.67 -15.93
CA GLN A 92 -14.13 40.10 -14.82
C GLN A 92 -12.69 39.77 -15.20
N VAL A 93 -12.09 40.72 -15.91
CA VAL A 93 -10.65 40.83 -16.10
C VAL A 93 -10.03 41.05 -14.72
N ILE A 94 -9.42 40.00 -14.17
CA ILE A 94 -8.54 40.14 -13.01
C ILE A 94 -7.27 40.79 -13.55
N PRO A 95 -6.86 41.98 -13.05
CA PRO A 95 -5.60 42.59 -13.45
C PRO A 95 -4.47 41.63 -13.04
N MET A 96 -3.75 41.12 -14.04
CA MET A 96 -2.48 40.46 -13.80
C MET A 96 -1.52 41.53 -13.28
N TYR A 97 -1.18 41.44 -11.99
CA TYR A 97 -0.02 42.13 -11.46
C TYR A 97 1.22 41.54 -12.15
N SER A 98 1.88 42.39 -12.91
CA SER A 98 3.24 42.24 -13.39
C SER A 98 4.19 42.44 -12.20
N ASP A 99 4.56 41.35 -11.54
CA ASP A 99 5.76 41.31 -10.68
C ASP A 99 6.88 40.69 -11.51
N GLU A 100 7.47 41.51 -12.39
CA GLU A 100 8.88 41.42 -12.73
C GLU A 100 9.59 42.38 -11.80
N GLU A 101 10.22 41.91 -10.71
CA GLU A 101 11.48 42.42 -10.17
C GLU A 101 12.04 41.36 -9.20
N ASP A 102 13.28 40.96 -9.49
CA ASP A 102 14.36 40.61 -8.55
C ASP A 102 14.04 39.84 -7.27
N LEU A 103 14.71 38.70 -7.11
CA LEU A 103 15.55 38.42 -5.93
C LEU A 103 16.37 37.15 -6.18
N GLU A 104 17.65 37.38 -6.47
CA GLU A 104 18.74 36.42 -6.25
C GLU A 104 18.59 35.80 -4.86
N SER A 105 18.51 34.47 -4.79
CA SER A 105 18.65 33.74 -3.54
C SER A 105 19.82 32.77 -3.67
N ASP A 106 21.00 33.33 -3.36
CA ASP A 106 22.17 32.57 -2.94
C ASP A 106 21.77 31.58 -1.85
N ARG A 107 21.84 30.30 -2.18
CA ARG A 107 21.77 29.22 -1.20
C ARG A 107 23.18 28.96 -0.70
N PRO A 108 23.50 29.26 0.58
CA PRO A 108 24.76 28.82 1.15
C PRO A 108 24.73 27.29 1.31
N ASN A 109 25.79 26.68 0.79
CA ASN A 109 26.18 25.30 1.01
C ASN A 109 26.46 25.12 2.50
N THR A 110 25.62 24.37 3.22
CA THR A 110 25.92 23.89 4.57
C THR A 110 26.56 22.52 4.45
N ASP A 111 27.87 22.53 4.22
CA ASP A 111 28.77 21.47 4.63
C ASP A 111 29.11 21.75 6.10
N ASP A 112 28.41 21.09 7.03
CA ASP A 112 28.84 21.00 8.43
C ASP A 112 29.20 19.53 8.69
N GLU A 113 30.51 19.30 8.70
CA GLU A 113 31.15 18.20 9.39
C GLU A 113 31.04 18.46 10.89
N ASP A 114 30.32 17.59 11.61
CA ASP A 114 30.44 17.51 13.07
C ASP A 114 30.84 16.07 13.43
N GLU A 115 32.16 15.93 13.49
CA GLU A 115 32.94 15.14 14.44
C GLU A 115 32.24 15.07 15.81
N ILE A 116 31.74 13.89 16.19
CA ILE A 116 31.39 13.58 17.58
C ILE A 116 32.24 12.39 17.99
N GLU A 117 33.39 12.74 18.57
CA GLU A 117 34.17 11.86 19.44
C GLU A 117 33.40 11.61 20.75
N ASP A 118 33.51 10.36 21.22
CA ASP A 118 33.65 9.96 22.60
C ASP A 118 32.74 10.60 23.68
N ALA A 119 31.73 9.83 24.09
CA ALA A 119 31.38 9.73 25.50
C ALA A 119 30.86 8.31 25.81
N LYS A 120 31.75 7.53 26.43
CA LYS A 120 31.38 6.37 27.24
C LYS A 120 30.56 6.88 28.42
N ASP A 121 29.37 6.34 28.62
CA ASP A 121 28.72 6.39 29.94
C ASP A 121 28.11 5.02 30.22
N ASP A 122 28.84 4.29 31.05
CA ASP A 122 28.42 3.10 31.75
C ASP A 122 27.36 3.49 32.78
N TYR A 123 26.09 3.17 32.51
CA TYR A 123 25.03 3.31 33.51
C TYR A 123 24.78 1.94 34.16
N GLU A 124 25.61 1.62 35.16
CA GLU A 124 25.28 0.62 36.18
C GLU A 124 24.14 1.20 37.05
N ILE A 125 22.94 0.61 36.92
CA ILE A 125 21.84 0.85 37.86
C ILE A 125 22.11 -0.02 39.07
N SER A 126 22.71 0.57 40.11
CA SER A 126 22.71 0.02 41.46
C SER A 126 21.45 0.49 42.18
N ASP A 127 20.64 -0.47 42.62
CA ASP A 127 19.58 -0.27 43.60
C ASP A 127 20.15 0.37 44.88
N ASN A 128 19.58 1.50 45.32
CA ASN A 128 19.62 1.85 46.73
C ASN A 128 18.44 2.73 47.11
N ASP A 129 17.62 2.19 47.99
CA ASP A 129 16.56 2.86 48.72
C ASP A 129 17.13 3.99 49.59
N ASN A 130 16.46 5.14 49.61
CA ASN A 130 16.26 5.89 50.85
C ASN A 130 15.18 6.96 50.68
N ASP A 131 14.21 6.88 51.57
CA ASP A 131 13.28 7.93 51.96
C ASP A 131 14.02 9.23 52.31
N ASP A 132 13.48 10.39 51.94
CA ASP A 132 13.26 11.46 52.94
C ASP A 132 12.31 12.55 52.42
N ASP A 133 11.43 12.95 53.32
CA ASP A 133 10.53 14.08 53.28
C ASP A 133 11.30 15.41 53.09
N SER A 134 10.74 16.32 52.30
CA SER A 134 10.49 17.68 52.82
C SER A 134 9.75 18.55 51.82
N ASP A 135 8.60 19.01 52.31
CA ASP A 135 7.86 20.18 51.89
C ASP A 135 8.78 21.36 51.51
N ARG A 136 8.54 21.92 50.33
CA ARG A 136 8.76 23.34 50.08
C ARG A 136 7.75 23.86 49.08
N GLU A 137 6.76 24.54 49.63
CA GLU A 137 5.91 25.49 48.93
C GLU A 137 6.75 26.67 48.39
N ASP A 138 6.09 27.44 47.53
CA ASP A 138 6.37 28.83 47.18
C ASP A 138 7.40 29.12 46.06
N GLU A 139 6.84 29.57 44.93
CA GLU A 139 6.91 30.96 44.43
C GLU A 139 7.08 31.09 42.91
N ASP A 140 6.17 31.87 42.34
CA ASP A 140 6.17 32.47 41.02
C ASP A 140 7.52 33.11 40.66
N GLU A 141 8.03 32.88 39.45
CA GLU A 141 8.59 34.01 38.69
C GLU A 141 8.69 33.73 37.18
N SER A 142 7.87 34.45 36.43
CA SER A 142 7.97 34.61 34.99
C SER A 142 9.17 35.50 34.64
N TYR A 143 10.18 34.97 33.94
CA TYR A 143 11.19 35.80 33.28
C TYR A 143 11.51 35.32 31.86
N LEU A 144 10.90 36.01 30.88
CA LEU A 144 11.27 35.91 29.47
C LEU A 144 12.62 36.62 29.27
N LYS A 145 13.71 35.87 29.10
CA LYS A 145 15.01 36.44 28.69
C LYS A 145 15.05 36.69 27.17
N PRO A 146 15.37 37.91 26.70
CA PRO A 146 15.61 38.19 25.28
C PRO A 146 17.00 37.70 24.84
N LYS A 147 17.07 37.18 23.61
CA LYS A 147 18.31 36.67 22.99
C LYS A 147 19.29 37.82 22.65
N PRO A 148 20.59 37.71 22.94
CA PRO A 148 21.57 38.76 22.66
C PRO A 148 21.98 38.81 21.18
N GLN A 149 22.08 40.04 20.65
CA GLN A 149 22.55 40.36 19.30
C GLN A 149 24.09 40.22 19.21
N LYS A 150 24.58 39.38 18.29
CA LYS A 150 26.01 39.24 17.99
C LYS A 150 26.52 40.43 17.16
N LYS A 151 27.40 41.24 17.75
CA LYS A 151 28.25 42.22 17.06
C LYS A 151 29.35 41.49 16.28
N ARG A 152 29.43 41.66 14.96
CA ARG A 152 30.57 41.19 14.14
C ARG A 152 31.68 42.25 14.17
N LYS A 153 32.84 41.88 14.72
CA LYS A 153 34.08 42.66 14.68
C LYS A 153 34.84 42.26 13.42
N ARG A 154 35.18 43.25 12.60
CA ARG A 154 35.95 43.15 11.35
C ARG A 154 37.43 43.23 11.72
N SER A 155 38.24 42.27 11.26
CA SER A 155 39.71 42.37 11.30
C SER A 155 40.27 41.98 9.94
N GLU A 156 40.85 42.97 9.26
CA GLU A 156 41.90 42.81 8.24
C GLU A 156 43.09 42.08 8.85
N VAL A 157 43.65 41.11 8.13
CA VAL A 157 45.07 40.72 8.27
C VAL A 157 45.61 40.33 6.88
N ASP A 158 46.84 40.76 6.68
CA ASP A 158 47.65 40.89 5.48
C ASP A 158 48.04 39.62 4.72
N LYS A 159 48.40 39.85 3.44
CA LYS A 159 49.23 38.98 2.59
C LYS A 159 50.61 38.76 3.22
N PRO A 160 51.24 37.61 2.91
CA PRO A 160 52.42 37.73 2.05
C PRO A 160 52.53 36.64 0.97
N SER A 161 53.10 37.06 -0.15
CA SER A 161 53.75 36.26 -1.18
C SER A 161 54.95 35.49 -0.62
N ASP A 162 55.19 34.24 -1.02
CA ASP A 162 56.31 33.89 -1.89
C ASP A 162 56.25 32.42 -2.34
N SER A 163 56.89 32.21 -3.48
CA SER A 163 57.18 31.05 -4.29
C SER A 163 57.78 29.82 -3.59
N GLY A 164 57.53 28.64 -4.19
CA GLY A 164 58.21 27.40 -3.83
C GLY A 164 57.66 26.20 -4.58
N ALA A 165 58.19 25.96 -5.77
CA ALA A 165 57.91 24.79 -6.59
C ALA A 165 58.44 23.50 -5.93
N ALA A 166 57.58 22.50 -5.74
CA ALA A 166 57.99 21.11 -5.64
C ALA A 166 56.85 20.21 -6.15
N ALA A 167 57.21 19.41 -7.15
CA ALA A 167 56.33 18.48 -7.84
C ALA A 167 55.90 17.34 -6.91
N THR A 168 54.59 17.19 -6.73
CA THR A 168 53.99 15.96 -6.20
C THR A 168 52.91 15.51 -7.17
N SER A 169 53.04 14.27 -7.59
CA SER A 169 52.25 13.54 -8.58
C SER A 169 50.74 13.73 -8.40
N LYS A 170 50.12 14.39 -9.38
CA LYS A 170 48.68 14.33 -9.65
C LYS A 170 48.29 12.87 -9.90
N SER A 171 47.67 12.23 -8.90
CA SER A 171 46.81 11.09 -9.14
C SER A 171 45.66 11.59 -10.00
N THR A 172 45.66 11.16 -11.26
CA THR A 172 44.52 11.27 -12.16
C THR A 172 43.36 10.53 -11.51
N SER A 173 42.40 11.28 -10.95
CA SER A 173 41.11 10.73 -10.58
C SER A 173 40.48 10.20 -11.86
N THR A 174 40.53 8.88 -12.01
CA THR A 174 39.74 8.17 -12.99
C THR A 174 38.30 8.53 -12.67
N ARG A 175 37.69 9.33 -13.56
CA ARG A 175 36.26 9.52 -13.62
C ARG A 175 35.63 8.13 -13.62
N ASP A 176 35.16 7.72 -12.45
CA ASP A 176 34.23 6.60 -12.32
C ASP A 176 33.10 6.90 -13.29
N SER A 177 33.13 6.16 -14.39
CA SER A 177 32.10 6.19 -15.39
C SER A 177 30.84 5.82 -14.63
N ALA A 178 29.94 6.79 -14.47
CA ALA A 178 28.62 6.60 -13.91
C ALA A 178 27.89 5.59 -14.79
N ILE A 179 28.14 4.30 -14.54
CA ILE A 179 27.37 3.21 -15.09
C ILE A 179 25.97 3.51 -14.61
N ASP A 180 25.08 3.71 -15.58
CA ASP A 180 23.66 3.92 -15.42
C ASP A 180 23.03 2.71 -14.72
N THR A 181 23.26 2.62 -13.41
CA THR A 181 22.76 1.60 -12.48
C THR A 181 21.27 1.81 -12.20
N THR A 182 20.65 2.78 -12.87
CA THR A 182 19.23 3.12 -12.71
C THR A 182 18.31 2.31 -13.60
N SER A 183 18.85 1.57 -14.58
CA SER A 183 18.06 0.82 -15.56
C SER A 183 17.83 -0.66 -15.21
N PHE A 184 17.73 -1.01 -13.92
CA PHE A 184 16.78 -2.07 -13.56
C PHE A 184 15.39 -1.42 -13.63
N ASP A 185 14.86 -1.34 -14.86
CA ASP A 185 13.48 -0.96 -15.09
C ASP A 185 12.61 -1.78 -14.15
N CYS A 186 11.92 -1.04 -13.28
CA CYS A 186 11.36 -1.42 -11.99
C CYS A 186 10.14 -2.35 -12.11
N VAL A 187 10.18 -3.27 -13.06
CA VAL A 187 9.03 -3.94 -13.61
C VAL A 187 9.29 -5.43 -13.53
N ASN A 188 9.00 -5.99 -12.36
CA ASN A 188 8.53 -7.38 -12.32
C ASN A 188 6.99 -7.33 -12.33
N PRO A 189 6.35 -7.20 -13.50
CA PRO A 189 4.91 -6.94 -13.58
C PRO A 189 4.10 -8.14 -13.09
N LYS A 190 4.74 -9.30 -12.96
CA LYS A 190 4.11 -10.57 -12.63
C LYS A 190 4.34 -10.99 -11.18
N GLY A 191 5.16 -10.30 -10.39
CA GLY A 191 5.49 -10.72 -9.03
C GLY A 191 4.68 -10.06 -7.93
N GLY A 192 4.16 -8.84 -8.15
CA GLY A 192 3.57 -8.04 -7.07
C GLY A 192 4.59 -7.50 -6.05
N LEU A 193 5.89 -7.68 -6.33
CA LEU A 193 7.02 -7.07 -5.64
C LEU A 193 7.70 -6.08 -6.59
N THR A 194 8.17 -4.97 -6.02
CA THR A 194 9.01 -3.99 -6.71
C THR A 194 10.45 -4.24 -6.27
N LEU A 195 11.33 -4.59 -7.20
CA LEU A 195 12.74 -4.82 -6.93
C LEU A 195 13.52 -3.64 -7.53
N GLU A 196 14.29 -2.94 -6.70
CA GLU A 196 15.14 -1.83 -7.16
C GLU A 196 16.30 -1.59 -6.19
N TYR A 197 17.30 -0.84 -6.66
CA TYR A 197 18.32 -0.25 -5.80
C TYR A 197 17.79 1.04 -5.17
N ALA A 198 18.16 1.29 -3.91
CA ALA A 198 17.68 2.44 -3.18
C ALA A 198 18.19 3.75 -3.78
N LYS A 199 17.30 4.54 -4.39
CA LYS A 199 17.66 5.85 -4.97
C LYS A 199 18.17 6.87 -3.94
N THR A 200 17.75 6.72 -2.69
CA THR A 200 18.10 7.58 -1.54
C THR A 200 18.16 6.74 -0.26
N GLY A 201 18.96 7.14 0.73
CA GLY A 201 19.06 6.50 2.05
C GLY A 201 17.86 6.70 3.00
N ARG A 202 16.75 7.29 2.54
CA ARG A 202 15.59 7.65 3.38
C ARG A 202 14.65 6.48 3.69
N SER A 203 14.77 5.36 2.98
CA SER A 203 13.93 4.18 3.25
C SER A 203 14.43 3.44 4.47
N LYS A 204 13.51 3.00 5.35
CA LYS A 204 13.80 2.10 6.47
C LYS A 204 13.16 0.74 6.21
N CYS A 205 13.90 -0.34 6.47
CA CYS A 205 13.39 -1.69 6.35
C CYS A 205 12.26 -1.93 7.35
N ARG A 206 11.10 -2.40 6.88
CA ARG A 206 9.95 -2.63 7.78
C ARG A 206 10.09 -3.81 8.74
N LYS A 207 11.09 -4.67 8.56
CA LYS A 207 11.35 -5.79 9.47
C LYS A 207 12.37 -5.43 10.54
N CYS A 208 13.63 -5.19 10.14
CA CYS A 208 14.71 -4.87 11.07
C CYS A 208 14.73 -3.40 11.53
N ARG A 209 13.94 -2.50 10.91
CA ARG A 209 13.87 -1.06 11.19
C ARG A 209 15.13 -0.25 10.84
N ASN A 210 16.19 -0.91 10.38
CA ASN A 210 17.41 -0.25 9.94
C ASN A 210 17.19 0.58 8.66
N PRO A 211 17.91 1.71 8.50
CA PRO A 211 17.92 2.45 7.24
C PRO A 211 18.51 1.59 6.12
N ILE A 212 18.01 1.78 4.91
CA ILE A 212 18.53 1.15 3.70
C ILE A 212 19.31 2.22 2.94
N GLU A 213 20.62 2.06 2.91
CA GLU A 213 21.57 2.99 2.29
C GLU A 213 21.29 3.19 0.80
N LYS A 214 21.67 4.37 0.28
CA LYS A 214 21.60 4.68 -1.16
C LYS A 214 22.46 3.67 -1.95
N GLY A 215 21.91 3.15 -3.04
CA GLY A 215 22.58 2.16 -3.88
C GLY A 215 22.48 0.72 -3.36
N LYS A 216 21.90 0.46 -2.19
CA LYS A 216 21.67 -0.93 -1.71
C LYS A 216 20.38 -1.52 -2.28
N PRO A 217 20.33 -2.84 -2.55
CA PRO A 217 19.13 -3.49 -3.05
C PRO A 217 18.00 -3.44 -2.01
N ARG A 218 16.78 -3.18 -2.47
CA ARG A 218 15.58 -3.16 -1.63
C ARG A 218 14.39 -3.78 -2.34
N VAL A 219 13.51 -4.37 -1.54
CA VAL A 219 12.26 -4.97 -2.01
C VAL A 219 11.06 -4.16 -1.50
N GLY A 220 10.25 -3.70 -2.43
CA GLY A 220 9.02 -2.96 -2.20
C GLY A 220 7.79 -3.86 -2.34
N MET A 221 6.81 -3.69 -1.46
CA MET A 221 5.50 -4.33 -1.58
C MET A 221 4.39 -3.31 -1.33
N GLU A 222 3.30 -3.35 -2.10
CA GLU A 222 2.15 -2.48 -1.88
C GLU A 222 1.37 -2.93 -0.63
N ALA A 223 1.21 -2.02 0.33
CA ALA A 223 0.50 -2.22 1.58
C ALA A 223 -0.49 -1.08 1.85
N TRP A 224 -1.61 -1.39 2.51
CA TRP A 224 -2.56 -0.39 2.99
C TRP A 224 -2.08 0.18 4.33
N ILE A 225 -1.60 1.42 4.34
CA ILE A 225 -1.04 2.08 5.52
C ILE A 225 -1.71 3.42 5.70
N VAL A 226 -2.35 3.61 6.86
CA VAL A 226 -2.99 4.88 7.28
C VAL A 226 -3.95 5.41 6.20
N GLY A 227 -4.84 4.55 5.70
CA GLY A 227 -5.91 4.95 4.78
C GLY A 227 -5.51 5.11 3.31
N ARG A 228 -4.27 4.77 2.94
CA ARG A 228 -3.79 4.83 1.55
C ARG A 228 -2.94 3.63 1.17
N ASN A 229 -2.85 3.35 -0.13
CA ASN A 229 -1.88 2.40 -0.67
C ASN A 229 -0.50 3.06 -0.71
N CYS A 230 0.49 2.42 -0.09
CA CYS A 230 1.88 2.83 -0.12
C CYS A 230 2.78 1.63 -0.40
N ILE A 231 3.94 1.86 -1.02
CA ILE A 231 4.98 0.84 -1.13
C ILE A 231 5.78 0.85 0.18
N THR A 232 5.87 -0.30 0.83
CA THR A 232 6.75 -0.53 1.98
C THR A 232 8.03 -1.23 1.56
N TRP A 233 9.15 -0.69 2.01
CA TRP A 233 10.49 -1.19 1.69
C TRP A 233 11.02 -2.14 2.77
N GLN A 234 11.72 -3.18 2.34
CA GLN A 234 12.47 -4.12 3.18
C GLN A 234 13.83 -4.44 2.55
N CYS A 235 14.79 -4.83 3.38
CA CYS A 235 16.01 -5.48 2.91
C CYS A 235 15.64 -6.85 2.30
N PRO A 236 16.33 -7.31 1.24
CA PRO A 236 16.08 -8.62 0.64
C PRO A 236 16.13 -9.78 1.65
N GLU A 237 17.14 -9.80 2.53
CA GLU A 237 17.30 -10.84 3.56
C GLU A 237 16.08 -10.90 4.50
N CYS A 238 15.69 -9.72 4.99
CA CYS A 238 14.53 -9.56 5.87
C CYS A 238 13.23 -10.08 5.23
N LEU A 239 13.08 -9.91 3.90
CA LEU A 239 11.93 -10.42 3.16
C LEU A 239 11.93 -11.95 3.15
N LEU A 240 13.07 -12.58 2.84
CA LEU A 240 13.23 -14.03 2.77
C LEU A 240 13.05 -14.69 4.15
N ASP A 241 13.51 -14.04 5.21
CA ASP A 241 13.29 -14.47 6.59
C ASP A 241 11.83 -14.27 7.05
N ASN A 242 10.97 -13.59 6.28
CA ASN A 242 9.59 -13.29 6.65
C ASN A 242 8.57 -13.97 5.73
N LEU A 243 8.94 -15.13 5.21
CA LEU A 243 8.02 -16.03 4.55
C LEU A 243 7.08 -16.69 5.55
N CYS A 244 5.86 -16.94 5.12
CA CYS A 244 4.92 -17.75 5.86
C CYS A 244 4.22 -18.75 4.95
N CYS A 245 3.64 -19.80 5.51
CA CYS A 245 2.83 -20.76 4.78
C CYS A 245 1.49 -20.97 5.48
N ALA A 246 0.44 -21.19 4.69
CA ALA A 246 -0.89 -21.46 5.20
C ALA A 246 -1.69 -22.31 4.21
N TYR A 247 -2.69 -23.03 4.72
CA TYR A 247 -3.71 -23.64 3.88
C TYR A 247 -4.83 -22.65 3.55
N GLU A 248 -5.36 -22.72 2.32
CA GLU A 248 -6.57 -21.97 1.96
C GLU A 248 -7.79 -22.54 2.68
N LYS A 249 -8.26 -21.84 3.73
CA LYS A 249 -9.45 -22.26 4.48
C LYS A 249 -10.74 -22.05 3.69
N SER A 250 -10.78 -21.03 2.83
CA SER A 250 -12.00 -20.61 2.17
C SER A 250 -12.08 -21.18 0.75
N GLY A 251 -13.08 -22.04 0.51
CA GLY A 251 -13.43 -22.45 -0.86
C GLY A 251 -14.10 -21.34 -1.69
N THR A 252 -14.24 -20.13 -1.16
CA THR A 252 -14.94 -19.03 -1.83
C THR A 252 -14.13 -18.35 -2.94
N GLY A 253 -12.88 -18.78 -3.17
CA GLY A 253 -12.02 -18.23 -4.25
C GLY A 253 -11.65 -16.76 -4.08
N LYS A 254 -11.84 -16.18 -2.87
CA LYS A 254 -11.50 -14.79 -2.57
C LYS A 254 -9.99 -14.53 -2.67
N GLY A 255 -9.19 -15.49 -2.24
CA GLY A 255 -7.73 -15.45 -2.38
C GLY A 255 -7.30 -15.84 -3.79
N LYS A 256 -6.43 -15.03 -4.39
CA LYS A 256 -5.79 -15.33 -5.67
C LYS A 256 -4.29 -15.25 -5.51
N CYS A 257 -3.58 -16.13 -6.22
CA CYS A 257 -2.14 -16.07 -6.32
C CYS A 257 -1.72 -14.73 -6.95
N LYS A 258 -0.84 -14.00 -6.28
CA LYS A 258 -0.43 -12.66 -6.70
C LYS A 258 0.25 -12.67 -8.07
N SER A 259 0.95 -13.75 -8.42
CA SER A 259 1.66 -13.86 -9.70
C SER A 259 0.84 -14.44 -10.85
N THR A 260 0.12 -15.53 -10.60
CA THR A 260 -0.68 -16.19 -11.65
C THR A 260 -2.10 -15.66 -11.76
N HIS A 261 -2.57 -14.88 -10.77
CA HIS A 261 -3.95 -14.43 -10.59
C HIS A 261 -5.01 -15.54 -10.53
N ARG A 262 -4.59 -16.81 -10.42
CA ARG A 262 -5.49 -17.95 -10.25
C ARG A 262 -6.00 -18.03 -8.80
N PRO A 263 -7.27 -18.39 -8.59
CA PRO A 263 -7.81 -18.56 -7.24
C PRO A 263 -7.18 -19.77 -6.55
N PHE A 264 -7.01 -19.69 -5.23
CA PHE A 264 -6.58 -20.83 -4.43
C PHE A 264 -7.73 -21.82 -4.25
N ALA A 265 -7.46 -23.11 -4.42
CA ALA A 265 -8.40 -24.17 -4.08
C ALA A 265 -8.41 -24.42 -2.56
N LYS A 266 -9.57 -24.77 -2.00
CA LYS A 266 -9.73 -25.08 -0.57
C LYS A 266 -8.78 -26.21 -0.16
N GLY A 267 -8.10 -26.03 0.97
CA GLY A 267 -7.17 -27.01 1.53
C GLY A 267 -5.83 -27.09 0.81
N LYS A 268 -5.57 -26.32 -0.26
CA LYS A 268 -4.26 -26.30 -0.89
C LYS A 268 -3.29 -25.39 -0.14
N LEU A 269 -2.03 -25.81 -0.09
CA LEU A 269 -0.91 -25.03 0.44
C LEU A 269 -0.69 -23.77 -0.41
N LYS A 270 -0.49 -22.64 0.27
CA LYS A 270 -0.04 -21.39 -0.32
C LYS A 270 1.11 -20.81 0.51
N VAL A 271 2.03 -20.14 -0.18
CA VAL A 271 3.18 -19.47 0.43
C VAL A 271 2.91 -17.98 0.42
N GLY A 272 3.09 -17.32 1.56
CA GLY A 272 2.91 -15.89 1.76
C GLY A 272 4.25 -15.18 1.94
N ILE A 273 4.39 -14.02 1.32
CA ILE A 273 5.49 -13.07 1.57
C ILE A 273 4.91 -11.93 2.39
N ARG A 274 5.46 -11.68 3.58
CA ARG A 274 4.96 -10.65 4.51
C ARG A 274 5.84 -9.42 4.51
N CYS A 275 5.21 -8.26 4.31
CA CYS A 275 5.83 -6.96 4.52
C CYS A 275 4.86 -6.05 5.28
N HIS A 276 5.29 -5.64 6.48
CA HIS A 276 4.45 -4.94 7.45
C HIS A 276 3.17 -5.74 7.79
N THR A 277 2.01 -5.16 7.56
CA THR A 277 0.67 -5.73 7.80
C THR A 277 0.09 -6.42 6.56
N ALA A 278 0.77 -6.34 5.43
CA ALA A 278 0.33 -6.93 4.19
C ALA A 278 1.01 -8.28 3.95
N THR A 279 0.24 -9.23 3.42
CA THR A 279 0.74 -10.55 3.00
C THR A 279 0.29 -10.81 1.58
N SER A 280 1.25 -11.02 0.68
CA SER A 280 0.96 -11.47 -0.68
C SER A 280 1.11 -12.98 -0.76
N TYR A 281 0.07 -13.69 -1.20
CA TYR A 281 0.07 -15.15 -1.30
C TYR A 281 0.35 -15.63 -2.73
N TYR A 282 1.06 -16.75 -2.84
CA TYR A 282 1.48 -17.39 -4.07
C TYR A 282 1.17 -18.88 -4.05
N HIS A 283 0.98 -19.48 -5.22
CA HIS A 283 1.03 -20.93 -5.35
C HIS A 283 2.45 -21.41 -5.11
N VAL A 284 2.59 -22.61 -4.54
CA VAL A 284 3.89 -23.21 -4.21
C VAL A 284 4.84 -23.19 -5.41
N GLY A 285 4.41 -23.67 -6.59
CA GLY A 285 5.27 -23.64 -7.78
C GLY A 285 5.57 -22.25 -8.35
N ALA A 286 4.70 -21.25 -8.08
CA ALA A 286 4.86 -19.91 -8.63
C ALA A 286 5.69 -18.98 -7.72
N VAL A 287 5.97 -19.39 -6.48
CA VAL A 287 6.77 -18.58 -5.55
C VAL A 287 8.25 -18.64 -5.91
N VAL A 288 8.72 -19.73 -6.52
CA VAL A 288 10.13 -19.95 -6.92
C VAL A 288 10.60 -18.84 -7.84
N ASP A 289 9.82 -18.51 -8.87
CA ASP A 289 10.17 -17.45 -9.81
C ASP A 289 10.27 -16.10 -9.10
N VAL A 290 9.38 -15.83 -8.14
CA VAL A 290 9.40 -14.57 -7.38
C VAL A 290 10.63 -14.49 -6.47
N LEU A 291 10.98 -15.59 -5.79
CA LEU A 291 12.14 -15.66 -4.90
C LEU A 291 13.46 -15.62 -5.68
N ASN A 292 13.55 -16.28 -6.84
CA ASN A 292 14.73 -16.20 -7.71
C ASN A 292 15.04 -14.76 -8.10
N ASN A 293 14.03 -13.97 -8.47
CA ASN A 293 14.25 -12.55 -8.77
C ASN A 293 14.83 -11.76 -7.57
N VAL A 294 14.47 -12.14 -6.33
CA VAL A 294 15.01 -11.50 -5.13
C VAL A 294 16.47 -11.93 -4.91
N VAL A 295 16.76 -13.23 -5.07
CA VAL A 295 18.13 -13.77 -4.95
C VAL A 295 19.04 -13.20 -6.04
N ASP A 296 18.58 -13.11 -7.28
CA ASP A 296 19.32 -12.51 -8.40
C ASP A 296 19.69 -11.04 -8.11
N LEU A 297 18.78 -10.29 -7.48
CA LEU A 297 19.04 -8.92 -7.04
C LEU A 297 20.14 -8.85 -5.96
N MET A 298 20.20 -9.84 -5.08
CA MET A 298 21.20 -9.92 -4.02
C MET A 298 22.58 -10.30 -4.56
N VAL A 299 22.64 -11.24 -5.52
CA VAL A 299 23.90 -11.66 -6.17
C VAL A 299 24.47 -10.54 -7.04
N SER A 300 23.62 -9.69 -7.61
CA SER A 300 24.05 -8.58 -8.47
C SER A 300 24.75 -7.44 -7.72
N ASP A 301 24.67 -7.37 -6.39
CA ASP A 301 25.40 -6.38 -5.59
C ASP A 301 26.90 -6.73 -5.56
N ARG A 302 27.63 -6.25 -6.57
CA ARG A 302 29.05 -6.56 -6.89
C ARG A 302 30.03 -6.41 -5.72
N ASN A 303 29.65 -5.75 -4.64
CA ASN A 303 30.54 -5.37 -3.55
C ASN A 303 30.53 -6.33 -2.36
N LYS A 304 29.70 -7.37 -2.34
CA LYS A 304 29.74 -8.38 -1.27
C LYS A 304 29.58 -9.79 -1.85
N SER A 305 30.57 -10.64 -1.56
CA SER A 305 30.46 -12.10 -1.64
C SER A 305 29.29 -12.55 -0.76
N TYR A 306 28.10 -12.66 -1.36
CA TYR A 306 26.89 -13.07 -0.65
C TYR A 306 26.85 -14.60 -0.52
N THR A 307 27.64 -15.15 0.40
CA THR A 307 27.89 -16.60 0.49
C THR A 307 27.11 -17.33 1.58
N GLY A 308 26.26 -16.65 2.36
CA GLY A 308 25.73 -17.23 3.60
C GLY A 308 24.23 -17.49 3.69
N PHE A 309 23.41 -17.09 2.73
CA PHE A 309 21.96 -17.21 2.90
C PHE A 309 21.45 -18.57 2.44
N GLU A 310 21.09 -19.41 3.42
CA GLU A 310 20.42 -20.68 3.19
C GLU A 310 18.93 -20.57 3.60
N LEU A 311 18.04 -20.71 2.63
CA LEU A 311 16.60 -20.68 2.88
C LEU A 311 16.13 -22.04 3.41
N SER A 312 16.25 -22.26 4.72
CA SER A 312 15.74 -23.47 5.37
C SER A 312 14.21 -23.45 5.44
N VAL A 313 13.59 -24.63 5.28
CA VAL A 313 12.13 -24.81 5.45
C VAL A 313 11.72 -24.47 6.88
N ASP A 314 12.59 -24.71 7.87
CA ASP A 314 12.26 -24.51 9.28
C ASP A 314 12.15 -23.03 9.67
N SER A 315 12.71 -22.11 8.88
CA SER A 315 12.60 -20.66 9.14
C SER A 315 11.26 -20.06 8.69
N ILE A 316 10.46 -20.80 7.91
CA ILE A 316 9.19 -20.31 7.38
C ILE A 316 8.09 -20.39 8.45
N ASP A 317 7.42 -19.27 8.72
CA ASP A 317 6.35 -19.22 9.70
C ASP A 317 5.14 -20.06 9.27
N GLY A 318 4.68 -20.96 10.13
CA GLY A 318 3.54 -21.84 9.90
C GLY A 318 3.90 -23.26 9.45
N THR A 319 5.18 -23.57 9.25
CA THR A 319 5.65 -24.91 8.85
C THR A 319 5.26 -26.01 9.82
N LYS A 320 5.23 -25.71 11.12
CA LYS A 320 4.78 -26.63 12.19
C LYS A 320 3.36 -27.16 12.00
N LYS A 321 2.52 -26.49 11.19
CA LYS A 321 1.13 -26.88 10.92
C LYS A 321 0.96 -27.62 9.59
N LEU A 322 2.04 -27.81 8.83
CA LEU A 322 1.99 -28.51 7.54
C LEU A 322 1.99 -30.01 7.72
N SER A 323 1.33 -30.70 6.80
CA SER A 323 1.51 -32.13 6.63
C SER A 323 2.97 -32.42 6.23
N PRO A 324 3.52 -33.61 6.57
CA PRO A 324 4.88 -33.97 6.16
C PRO A 324 5.04 -33.99 4.63
N GLU A 325 4.00 -34.36 3.89
CA GLU A 325 3.97 -34.33 2.43
C GLU A 325 4.09 -32.90 1.88
N ASP A 326 3.28 -31.97 2.39
CA ASP A 326 3.32 -30.56 1.98
C ASP A 326 4.64 -29.88 2.39
N ARG A 327 5.21 -30.28 3.53
CA ARG A 327 6.53 -29.83 3.99
C ARG A 327 7.63 -30.30 3.04
N ALA A 328 7.59 -31.56 2.60
CA ALA A 328 8.52 -32.09 1.60
C ALA A 328 8.35 -31.40 0.23
N GLN A 329 7.10 -31.13 -0.18
CA GLN A 329 6.81 -30.38 -1.39
C GLN A 329 7.39 -28.96 -1.31
N LEU A 330 7.21 -28.27 -0.19
CA LEU A 330 7.77 -26.94 0.03
C LEU A 330 9.31 -26.98 0.02
N ALA A 331 9.93 -27.98 0.66
CA ALA A 331 11.37 -28.17 0.66
C ALA A 331 11.94 -28.32 -0.76
N SER A 332 11.35 -29.22 -1.56
CA SER A 332 11.77 -29.44 -2.95
C SER A 332 11.67 -28.18 -3.81
N VAL A 333 10.65 -27.36 -3.55
CA VAL A 333 10.40 -26.12 -4.27
C VAL A 333 11.41 -25.04 -3.88
N LEU A 334 11.76 -24.93 -2.60
CA LEU A 334 12.76 -23.97 -2.12
C LEU A 334 14.20 -24.35 -2.49
N GLN A 335 14.52 -25.64 -2.63
CA GLN A 335 15.79 -26.08 -3.22
C GLN A 335 16.00 -25.54 -4.64
N GLY A 336 14.90 -25.30 -5.37
CA GLY A 336 14.93 -24.65 -6.69
C GLY A 336 15.33 -23.17 -6.66
N VAL A 337 15.35 -22.54 -5.48
CA VAL A 337 15.80 -21.16 -5.23
C VAL A 337 17.26 -21.22 -4.79
N SER A 338 18.17 -21.36 -5.75
CA SER A 338 19.60 -21.39 -5.47
C SER A 338 20.31 -20.34 -6.33
N PRO A 339 21.25 -19.56 -5.74
CA PRO A 339 22.01 -18.53 -6.48
C PRO A 339 22.94 -19.11 -7.54
N ASN A 340 23.22 -20.42 -7.47
CA ASN A 340 24.23 -21.09 -8.28
C ASN A 340 23.68 -21.59 -9.63
N ARG A 341 23.17 -20.65 -10.44
CA ARG A 341 22.79 -20.92 -11.83
C ARG A 341 23.83 -20.38 -12.78
N ASP A 342 25.06 -20.88 -12.69
CA ASP A 342 26.10 -20.65 -13.71
C ASP A 342 25.80 -21.37 -15.05
N GLY A 343 24.65 -22.05 -15.16
CA GLY A 343 24.17 -22.59 -16.41
C GLY A 343 23.71 -21.47 -17.36
N PRO A 344 24.07 -21.50 -18.65
CA PRO A 344 23.67 -20.49 -19.63
C PRO A 344 22.16 -20.35 -19.60
N ALA A 345 21.67 -19.10 -19.48
CA ALA A 345 20.27 -18.70 -19.30
C ALA A 345 19.33 -19.45 -20.27
N SER A 346 18.94 -20.66 -19.88
CA SER A 346 18.05 -21.48 -20.67
C SER A 346 16.68 -20.83 -20.55
N LYS A 347 16.23 -20.26 -21.68
CA LYS A 347 14.88 -19.73 -21.86
C LYS A 347 13.87 -20.80 -21.44
N ARG A 348 13.51 -20.83 -20.16
CA ARG A 348 12.41 -21.66 -19.65
C ARG A 348 11.12 -21.02 -20.14
N THR A 349 10.70 -21.42 -21.33
CA THR A 349 9.31 -21.33 -21.75
C THR A 349 8.46 -21.98 -20.66
N ALA A 350 7.62 -21.18 -20.00
CA ALA A 350 6.71 -21.65 -18.97
C ALA A 350 5.84 -22.77 -19.53
N THR A 351 6.17 -24.02 -19.22
CA THR A 351 5.35 -25.18 -19.55
C THR A 351 4.08 -25.09 -18.70
N PRO A 352 2.87 -25.04 -19.29
CA PRO A 352 1.64 -25.00 -18.54
C PRO A 352 1.44 -26.34 -17.84
N VAL A 353 1.69 -26.39 -16.53
CA VAL A 353 1.42 -27.57 -15.70
C VAL A 353 -0.10 -27.76 -15.59
N GLY A 354 -0.60 -28.80 -16.26
CA GLY A 354 -1.67 -29.67 -15.79
C GLY A 354 -3.11 -29.23 -15.99
N ALA A 355 -3.66 -29.50 -17.18
CA ALA A 355 -5.06 -29.85 -17.36
C ALA A 355 -5.14 -31.35 -17.69
N SER A 356 -5.42 -32.19 -16.71
CA SER A 356 -5.86 -33.57 -16.95
C SER A 356 -6.69 -34.06 -15.78
N GLU A 357 -8.01 -34.00 -15.95
CA GLU A 357 -8.89 -35.03 -15.42
C GLU A 357 -10.06 -35.22 -16.39
N LYS A 358 -9.98 -36.30 -17.16
CA LYS A 358 -11.02 -36.76 -18.09
C LYS A 358 -12.15 -37.39 -17.28
N ALA A 359 -13.31 -36.75 -17.23
CA ALA A 359 -14.56 -37.41 -16.89
C ALA A 359 -15.43 -37.54 -18.14
N LYS A 360 -15.46 -38.75 -18.71
CA LYS A 360 -16.46 -39.20 -19.68
C LYS A 360 -17.85 -39.18 -19.02
N LYS A 361 -18.88 -38.65 -19.71
CA LYS A 361 -20.20 -39.29 -19.86
C LYS A 361 -21.14 -38.51 -20.80
N ASN A 362 -21.54 -39.22 -21.85
CA ASN A 362 -22.84 -39.29 -22.52
C ASN A 362 -23.47 -38.04 -23.15
N ALA A 363 -23.37 -38.03 -24.49
CA ALA A 363 -24.25 -37.32 -25.39
C ALA A 363 -25.66 -37.94 -25.42
N SER A 364 -26.67 -37.10 -25.51
CA SER A 364 -27.98 -37.43 -26.07
C SER A 364 -28.47 -36.22 -26.89
N PRO A 365 -29.02 -36.40 -28.10
CA PRO A 365 -29.33 -35.30 -28.99
C PRO A 365 -30.74 -34.77 -28.70
N ARG A 366 -30.87 -33.44 -28.56
CA ARG A 366 -32.17 -32.78 -28.66
C ARG A 366 -32.14 -31.69 -29.72
N THR A 367 -32.99 -31.95 -30.70
CA THR A 367 -33.44 -31.17 -31.84
C THR A 367 -33.81 -29.73 -31.53
N GLY A 368 -33.44 -28.84 -32.46
CA GLY A 368 -34.33 -27.78 -32.95
C GLY A 368 -34.34 -26.46 -32.19
N ALA A 369 -33.46 -25.53 -32.56
CA ALA A 369 -33.71 -24.10 -32.39
C ALA A 369 -33.18 -23.33 -33.61
N LYS A 370 -34.11 -22.64 -34.29
CA LYS A 370 -33.88 -21.79 -35.46
C LYS A 370 -32.85 -20.70 -35.15
N ALA A 371 -31.69 -20.77 -35.79
CA ALA A 371 -30.72 -19.69 -35.81
C ALA A 371 -31.24 -18.54 -36.70
N LYS A 372 -31.51 -17.38 -36.09
CA LYS A 372 -31.52 -16.11 -36.83
C LYS A 372 -30.07 -15.77 -37.13
N ALA A 373 -29.74 -15.67 -38.43
CA ALA A 373 -28.45 -15.25 -38.91
C ALA A 373 -28.18 -13.79 -38.51
N ASP A 374 -27.51 -13.60 -37.38
CA ASP A 374 -26.90 -12.32 -37.02
C ASP A 374 -25.59 -12.23 -37.80
N LYS A 375 -25.54 -11.35 -38.80
CA LYS A 375 -24.33 -11.04 -39.59
C LYS A 375 -23.32 -10.31 -38.69
N GLY A 376 -22.68 -11.04 -37.80
CA GLY A 376 -21.55 -10.55 -37.00
C GLY A 376 -20.33 -10.38 -37.88
N ALA A 377 -20.09 -9.15 -38.35
CA ALA A 377 -18.84 -8.77 -38.99
C ALA A 377 -17.66 -9.12 -38.06
N ARG A 378 -16.62 -9.75 -38.63
CA ARG A 378 -15.43 -10.22 -37.92
C ARG A 378 -14.78 -9.07 -37.13
N MET A 379 -14.76 -9.19 -35.81
CA MET A 379 -14.29 -8.20 -34.83
C MET A 379 -12.76 -8.13 -34.75
N GLY A 380 -12.09 -7.77 -35.84
CA GLY A 380 -10.62 -7.63 -35.84
C GLY A 380 -10.11 -6.21 -36.04
N SER A 381 -10.84 -5.38 -36.77
CA SER A 381 -10.37 -4.05 -37.18
C SER A 381 -11.03 -2.93 -36.39
N GLN A 382 -10.22 -1.92 -36.04
CA GLN A 382 -10.71 -0.66 -35.49
C GLN A 382 -11.75 -0.02 -36.45
N PRO A 383 -12.84 0.58 -35.94
CA PRO A 383 -13.79 1.33 -36.75
C PRO A 383 -13.10 2.45 -37.54
N SER A 384 -13.39 2.53 -38.84
CA SER A 384 -12.93 3.65 -39.68
C SER A 384 -13.59 4.97 -39.24
N ALA A 385 -12.83 6.06 -39.36
CA ALA A 385 -13.35 7.39 -39.09
C ALA A 385 -14.45 7.75 -40.11
N GLY A 386 -15.54 8.37 -39.66
CA GLY A 386 -16.62 8.88 -40.53
C GLY A 386 -17.94 8.09 -40.46
N ALA A 387 -17.92 6.82 -40.06
CA ALA A 387 -19.11 5.98 -39.94
C ALA A 387 -19.36 5.48 -38.51
N LYS A 388 -20.63 5.33 -38.12
CA LYS A 388 -21.01 4.63 -36.88
C LYS A 388 -21.09 3.12 -37.18
N THR A 389 -20.20 2.36 -36.57
CA THR A 389 -20.07 0.91 -36.77
C THR A 389 -20.87 0.09 -35.76
N ASN A 390 -21.26 0.71 -34.63
CA ASN A 390 -21.85 0.05 -33.47
C ASN A 390 -21.01 -1.13 -32.96
N ALA A 391 -19.67 -0.99 -33.05
CA ALA A 391 -18.74 -2.04 -32.69
C ALA A 391 -18.90 -2.42 -31.21
N ARG A 392 -19.08 -3.72 -30.97
CA ARG A 392 -19.11 -4.35 -29.64
C ARG A 392 -17.79 -5.08 -29.42
N GLY A 393 -17.42 -5.27 -28.16
CA GLY A 393 -16.24 -6.07 -27.81
C GLY A 393 -15.35 -5.42 -26.75
N ARG A 394 -14.25 -6.11 -26.46
CA ARG A 394 -13.21 -5.62 -25.58
C ARG A 394 -12.21 -4.80 -26.39
N VAL A 395 -11.68 -3.76 -25.78
CA VAL A 395 -10.65 -2.91 -26.36
C VAL A 395 -9.51 -2.73 -25.38
N GLU A 396 -8.33 -2.45 -25.93
CA GLU A 396 -7.16 -2.01 -25.18
C GLU A 396 -6.66 -0.66 -25.70
N TRP A 397 -6.07 0.15 -24.83
CA TRP A 397 -5.46 1.44 -25.20
C TRP A 397 -4.26 1.78 -24.32
N LYS A 398 -3.32 2.57 -24.83
CA LYS A 398 -2.15 3.07 -24.08
C LYS A 398 -2.51 4.38 -23.35
N PHE A 399 -2.21 4.46 -22.04
CA PHE A 399 -2.35 5.68 -21.24
C PHE A 399 -1.23 5.75 -20.18
N GLY A 400 -0.42 6.81 -20.21
CA GLY A 400 0.68 6.99 -19.27
C GLY A 400 1.67 5.82 -19.25
N GLY A 401 2.07 5.32 -20.43
CA GLY A 401 2.98 4.18 -20.58
C GLY A 401 2.40 2.81 -20.20
N ARG A 402 1.12 2.72 -19.82
CA ARG A 402 0.46 1.45 -19.45
C ARG A 402 -0.66 1.09 -20.43
N THR A 403 -0.81 -0.21 -20.72
CA THR A 403 -1.95 -0.73 -21.48
C THR A 403 -3.15 -0.89 -20.55
N CYS A 404 -4.24 -0.22 -20.90
CA CYS A 404 -5.53 -0.25 -20.21
C CYS A 404 -6.55 -1.03 -21.02
N TYR A 405 -7.56 -1.59 -20.36
CA TYR A 405 -8.60 -2.42 -20.99
C TYR A 405 -10.01 -1.94 -20.65
N GLY A 406 -10.95 -2.15 -21.56
CA GLY A 406 -12.36 -1.81 -21.38
C GLY A 406 -13.29 -2.52 -22.34
N THR A 407 -14.58 -2.23 -22.23
CA THR A 407 -15.64 -2.75 -23.10
C THR A 407 -16.27 -1.59 -23.88
N LEU A 408 -16.37 -1.71 -25.20
CA LEU A 408 -17.00 -0.68 -26.04
C LEU A 408 -18.47 -0.46 -25.68
N LEU A 409 -18.93 0.78 -25.83
CA LEU A 409 -20.30 1.24 -25.61
C LEU A 409 -20.89 1.70 -26.96
N PRO A 410 -21.52 0.81 -27.75
CA PRO A 410 -22.03 1.12 -29.08
C PRO A 410 -23.03 2.29 -29.07
N SER A 411 -23.85 2.38 -28.01
CA SER A 411 -24.88 3.42 -27.88
C SER A 411 -24.31 4.83 -27.76
N MET A 412 -23.02 4.98 -27.42
CA MET A 412 -22.35 6.27 -27.30
C MET A 412 -21.47 6.58 -28.53
N GLU A 413 -21.37 5.69 -29.51
CA GLU A 413 -20.47 5.87 -30.66
C GLU A 413 -20.86 7.08 -31.52
N THR A 414 -19.86 7.91 -31.83
CA THR A 414 -19.98 9.04 -32.76
C THR A 414 -19.25 8.73 -34.07
N LYS A 415 -19.37 9.61 -35.08
CA LYS A 415 -18.65 9.44 -36.35
C LYS A 415 -17.12 9.48 -36.17
N THR A 416 -16.64 10.18 -35.14
CA THR A 416 -15.21 10.42 -34.90
C THR A 416 -14.63 9.66 -33.70
N HIS A 417 -15.47 9.25 -32.74
CA HIS A 417 -15.02 8.61 -31.50
C HIS A 417 -15.82 7.36 -31.14
N CYS A 418 -15.12 6.41 -30.53
CA CYS A 418 -15.68 5.30 -29.77
C CYS A 418 -15.58 5.59 -28.26
N TYR A 419 -16.44 4.96 -27.47
CA TYR A 419 -16.40 5.06 -26.02
C TYR A 419 -16.27 3.67 -25.41
N ALA A 420 -15.42 3.54 -24.39
CA ALA A 420 -15.21 2.28 -23.69
C ALA A 420 -15.39 2.45 -22.18
N ARG A 421 -16.09 1.51 -21.54
CA ARG A 421 -16.19 1.44 -20.08
C ARG A 421 -15.00 0.68 -19.51
N THR A 422 -14.24 1.34 -18.65
CA THR A 422 -13.13 0.74 -17.90
C THR A 422 -13.64 -0.27 -16.86
N GLN A 423 -12.76 -1.13 -16.35
CA GLN A 423 -13.09 -2.04 -15.23
C GLN A 423 -13.53 -1.30 -13.95
N ARG A 424 -13.15 -0.02 -13.79
CA ARG A 424 -13.56 0.83 -12.66
C ARG A 424 -14.86 1.60 -12.90
N GLY A 425 -15.55 1.33 -14.01
CA GLY A 425 -16.81 1.99 -14.36
C GLY A 425 -16.69 3.36 -15.03
N ASN A 426 -15.49 3.94 -15.11
CA ASN A 426 -15.23 5.18 -15.84
C ASN A 426 -15.35 4.98 -17.35
N THR A 427 -15.84 5.98 -18.08
CA THR A 427 -15.89 5.98 -19.54
C THR A 427 -14.63 6.63 -20.12
N LYS A 428 -14.03 6.01 -21.13
CA LYS A 428 -12.89 6.54 -21.90
C LYS A 428 -13.30 6.81 -23.33
N THR A 429 -12.84 7.94 -23.86
CA THR A 429 -13.04 8.36 -25.24
C THR A 429 -11.86 7.89 -26.08
N LEU A 430 -12.14 7.23 -27.20
CA LEU A 430 -11.15 6.63 -28.10
C LEU A 430 -11.37 7.19 -29.51
N ALA A 431 -10.43 7.96 -30.04
CA ALA A 431 -10.54 8.55 -31.38
C ALA A 431 -10.36 7.47 -32.45
N LYS A 432 -11.29 7.38 -33.41
CA LYS A 432 -11.24 6.38 -34.48
C LYS A 432 -10.04 6.61 -35.41
N GLY A 433 -9.45 5.54 -35.92
CA GLY A 433 -8.28 5.59 -36.79
C GLY A 433 -6.97 5.98 -36.11
N LYS A 434 -6.94 6.02 -34.76
CA LYS A 434 -5.71 6.24 -33.99
C LYS A 434 -5.13 4.90 -33.52
N ASP A 435 -3.81 4.80 -33.58
CA ASP A 435 -2.98 3.62 -33.29
C ASP A 435 -2.78 3.32 -31.80
N TYR A 436 -3.09 4.27 -30.91
CA TYR A 436 -2.93 4.07 -29.47
C TYR A 436 -3.94 3.09 -28.84
N TRP A 437 -4.90 2.57 -29.61
CA TRP A 437 -5.89 1.59 -29.14
C TRP A 437 -6.32 0.60 -30.23
N SER A 438 -6.72 -0.60 -29.82
CA SER A 438 -7.13 -1.69 -30.71
C SER A 438 -8.34 -2.44 -30.13
N VAL A 439 -9.10 -3.10 -31.01
CA VAL A 439 -10.16 -4.04 -30.62
C VAL A 439 -9.53 -5.40 -30.40
N LEU A 440 -9.78 -5.99 -29.23
CA LEU A 440 -9.32 -7.34 -28.91
C LEU A 440 -10.32 -8.34 -29.53
N ALA A 441 -9.80 -9.25 -30.35
CA ALA A 441 -10.56 -10.28 -31.06
C ALA A 441 -11.20 -11.31 -30.10
#